data_AF-A0A255ZL35-F1
#
_entry.id   AF-A0A255ZL35-F1
#
_cell.length_a   1.000
_cell.length_b   1.000
_cell.length_c   1.000
_cell.angle_alpha   90.00
_cell.angle_beta   90.00
_cell.angle_gamma   90.00
#
_symmetry.space_group_name_H-M   'P 1'
#
loop_
_entity.id
_entity.type
_entity.pdbx_description
1 polymer ?
#
loop_
_entity_poly.entity_id
_entity_poly.type
_entity_poly.pdbx_seq_one_letter_code
_entity_poly.pdbx_strand_id
1 'polypeptide(L)'
;MKQVQRGFTLIELVMVIVILGVLAAVAIPKFVDLKSDAQEASMKGVAGAAASASAINYGGCSISTAASAPAKCKVVNDCDDIKAALSGGVWPTGYSVTTGTASTTNGTSMTCTLALSGFTPTTPVTFEVIAAGN
;
A
#
# COMPACT_ATOMS: atom_id res chain seq x y z
N MET A 1 -12.77 40.53 -49.46
CA MET A 1 -13.05 39.11 -49.78
C MET A 1 -13.71 38.49 -48.55
N LYS A 2 -14.93 37.98 -48.67
CA LYS A 2 -15.73 37.49 -47.54
C LYS A 2 -15.31 36.03 -47.28
N GLN A 3 -14.65 35.77 -46.16
CA GLN A 3 -14.24 34.42 -45.76
C GLN A 3 -15.50 33.60 -45.46
N VAL A 4 -15.70 32.49 -46.17
CA VAL A 4 -16.80 31.56 -45.92
C VAL A 4 -16.45 30.77 -44.65
N GLN A 5 -17.21 30.93 -43.57
CA GLN A 5 -17.10 30.05 -42.41
C GLN A 5 -17.49 28.63 -42.84
N ARG A 6 -16.50 27.74 -42.90
CA ARG A 6 -16.75 26.30 -43.02
C ARG A 6 -17.20 25.78 -41.65
N GLY A 7 -18.49 25.49 -41.52
CA GLY A 7 -19.01 24.76 -40.36
C GLY A 7 -18.51 23.31 -40.35
N PHE A 8 -18.45 22.71 -39.16
CA PHE A 8 -18.11 21.29 -38.98
C PHE A 8 -19.20 20.41 -39.63
N THR A 9 -18.81 19.36 -40.34
CA THR A 9 -19.78 18.43 -40.92
C THR A 9 -20.28 17.43 -39.87
N LEU A 10 -21.52 16.96 -40.00
CA LEU A 10 -22.05 15.90 -39.12
C LEU A 10 -21.21 14.62 -39.20
N ILE A 11 -20.67 14.31 -40.38
CA ILE A 11 -19.83 13.13 -40.56
C ILE A 11 -18.47 13.26 -39.85
N GLU A 12 -17.89 14.47 -39.78
CA GLU A 12 -16.67 14.70 -39.00
C GLU A 12 -16.93 14.51 -37.50
N LEU A 13 -18.09 14.91 -36.98
CA LEU A 13 -18.43 14.66 -35.59
C LEU A 13 -18.60 13.15 -35.32
N VAL A 14 -19.30 12.45 -36.21
CA VAL A 14 -19.56 11.01 -36.08
C VAL A 14 -18.27 10.18 -36.18
N MET A 15 -17.36 10.51 -37.11
CA MET A 15 -16.11 9.76 -37.22
C MET A 15 -15.23 9.93 -35.95
N VAL A 16 -15.25 11.12 -35.32
CA VAL A 16 -14.46 11.38 -34.11
C VAL A 16 -14.95 10.54 -32.94
N ILE A 17 -16.27 10.47 -32.70
CA ILE A 17 -16.80 9.65 -31.60
C ILE A 17 -16.58 8.15 -31.85
N VAL A 18 -16.58 7.71 -33.12
CA VAL A 18 -16.27 6.31 -33.47
C VAL A 18 -14.81 5.99 -33.16
N ILE A 19 -13.88 6.86 -33.56
CA ILE A 19 -12.45 6.69 -33.27
C ILE A 19 -12.20 6.70 -31.76
N LEU A 20 -12.78 7.65 -31.02
CA LEU A 20 -12.67 7.72 -29.56
C LEU A 20 -13.29 6.49 -28.88
N GLY A 21 -14.41 5.97 -29.42
CA GLY A 21 -15.05 4.75 -28.93
C GLY A 21 -14.15 3.52 -29.06
N VAL A 22 -13.49 3.34 -30.21
CA VAL A 22 -12.55 2.23 -30.42
C VAL A 22 -11.34 2.37 -29.50
N LEU A 23 -10.74 3.56 -29.42
CA LEU A 23 -9.58 3.80 -28.54
C LEU A 23 -9.93 3.55 -27.06
N ALA A 24 -11.09 3.99 -26.60
CA ALA A 24 -11.56 3.77 -25.24
C ALA A 24 -11.75 2.28 -24.93
N ALA A 25 -12.33 1.51 -25.86
CA ALA A 25 -12.56 0.08 -25.67
C ALA A 25 -11.27 -0.72 -25.41
N VAL A 26 -10.15 -0.32 -26.02
CA VAL A 26 -8.85 -1.00 -25.81
C VAL A 26 -8.06 -0.41 -24.63
N ALA A 27 -8.16 0.91 -24.41
CA ALA A 27 -7.36 1.60 -23.39
C ALA A 27 -7.90 1.41 -21.97
N ILE A 28 -9.23 1.36 -21.78
CA ILE A 28 -9.83 1.27 -20.43
C ILE A 28 -9.42 -0.01 -19.70
N PRO A 29 -9.50 -1.22 -20.29
CA PRO A 29 -9.09 -2.44 -19.59
C PRO A 29 -7.62 -2.38 -19.15
N LYS A 30 -6.73 -1.91 -20.04
CA LYS A 30 -5.31 -1.75 -19.74
C LYS A 30 -5.05 -0.75 -18.61
N PHE A 31 -5.78 0.35 -18.58
CA PHE A 31 -5.65 1.35 -17.52
C PHE A 31 -6.08 0.80 -16.15
N VAL A 32 -7.13 -0.03 -16.11
CA VAL A 32 -7.58 -0.69 -14.87
C VAL A 32 -6.54 -1.68 -14.36
N ASP A 33 -5.98 -2.50 -15.24
CA ASP A 33 -4.92 -3.47 -14.88
C ASP A 33 -3.69 -2.74 -14.30
N LEU A 34 -3.19 -1.71 -15.00
CA LEU A 34 -2.03 -0.92 -14.54
C LEU A 34 -2.28 -0.24 -13.20
N LYS A 35 -3.51 0.25 -12.95
CA LYS A 35 -3.88 0.84 -11.68
C LYS A 35 -3.83 -0.20 -10.56
N SER A 36 -4.37 -1.40 -10.79
CA SER A 36 -4.31 -2.50 -9.83
C SER A 36 -2.87 -2.89 -9.50
N ASP A 37 -2.03 -3.06 -10.53
CA ASP A 37 -0.62 -3.41 -10.37
C ASP A 37 0.16 -2.34 -9.59
N ALA A 38 -0.10 -1.06 -9.86
CA ALA A 38 0.53 0.05 -9.14
C ALA A 38 0.13 0.10 -7.65
N GLN A 39 -1.14 -0.18 -7.35
CA GLN A 39 -1.63 -0.26 -5.97
C GLN A 39 -1.02 -1.46 -5.23
N GLU A 40 -0.93 -2.62 -5.90
CA GLU A 40 -0.28 -3.82 -5.34
C GLU A 40 1.22 -3.60 -5.09
N ALA A 41 1.94 -3.00 -6.04
CA ALA A 41 3.35 -2.67 -5.88
C ALA A 41 3.58 -1.70 -4.71
N SER A 42 2.71 -0.69 -4.57
CA SER A 42 2.77 0.25 -3.44
C SER A 42 2.52 -0.45 -2.10
N MET A 43 1.54 -1.35 -2.03
CA MET A 43 1.30 -2.16 -0.82
C MET A 43 2.51 -3.04 -0.48
N LYS A 44 3.12 -3.71 -1.46
CA LYS A 44 4.35 -4.49 -1.25
C LYS A 44 5.50 -3.62 -0.73
N GLY A 45 5.63 -2.39 -1.22
CA GLY A 45 6.61 -1.42 -0.71
C GLY A 45 6.40 -1.07 0.77
N VAL A 46 5.16 -0.77 1.17
CA VAL A 46 4.83 -0.48 2.57
C VAL A 46 5.00 -1.72 3.47
N ALA A 47 4.57 -2.88 3.00
CA ALA A 47 4.72 -4.16 3.69
C ALA A 47 6.21 -4.51 3.92
N GLY A 48 7.06 -4.32 2.91
CA GLY A 48 8.50 -4.52 3.03
C GLY A 48 9.17 -3.53 3.98
N ALA A 49 8.71 -2.27 4.00
CA ALA A 49 9.17 -1.28 4.96
C ALA A 49 8.80 -1.66 6.40
N ALA A 50 7.58 -2.16 6.63
CA ALA A 50 7.13 -2.62 7.93
C ALA A 50 7.88 -3.87 8.42
N ALA A 51 8.13 -4.85 7.54
CA ALA A 51 8.97 -6.01 7.86
C ALA A 51 10.42 -5.63 8.19
N SER A 52 10.99 -4.66 7.46
CA SER A 52 12.34 -4.15 7.75
C SER A 52 12.38 -3.43 9.10
N ALA A 53 11.36 -2.61 9.38
CA ALA A 53 11.23 -1.93 10.67
C ALA A 53 11.07 -2.94 11.82
N SER A 54 10.37 -4.05 11.61
CA SER A 54 10.19 -5.09 12.64
C SER A 54 11.49 -5.79 13.01
N ALA A 55 12.31 -6.15 12.01
CA ALA A 55 13.62 -6.73 12.24
C ALA A 55 14.57 -5.78 12.98
N ILE A 56 14.59 -4.50 12.59
CA ILE A 56 15.42 -3.47 13.24
C ILE A 56 14.93 -3.22 14.68
N ASN A 57 13.62 -3.13 14.89
CA ASN A 57 13.02 -2.93 16.21
C ASN A 57 13.34 -4.10 17.14
N TYR A 58 13.20 -5.35 16.68
CA TYR A 58 13.55 -6.53 17.46
C TYR A 58 15.04 -6.57 17.84
N GLY A 59 15.93 -6.26 16.89
CA GLY A 59 17.37 -6.14 17.17
C GLY A 59 17.68 -5.06 18.22
N GLY A 60 17.00 -3.91 18.13
CA GLY A 60 17.08 -2.84 19.13
C GLY A 60 16.61 -3.30 20.51
N CYS A 61 15.44 -3.94 20.58
CA CYS A 61 14.86 -4.49 21.81
C CYS A 61 15.72 -5.59 22.45
N SER A 62 16.41 -6.40 21.65
CA SER A 62 17.26 -7.50 22.13
C SER A 62 18.55 -7.02 22.79
N ILE A 63 19.01 -5.80 22.45
CA ILE A 63 20.25 -5.21 22.97
C ILE A 63 19.95 -4.25 24.13
N SER A 64 18.78 -3.61 24.13
CA SER A 64 18.35 -2.77 25.25
C SER A 64 17.85 -3.62 26.42
N THR A 65 18.56 -3.61 27.55
CA THR A 65 18.06 -4.17 28.84
C THR A 65 16.86 -3.41 29.41
N ALA A 66 16.37 -2.39 28.72
CA ALA A 66 15.18 -1.64 29.06
C ALA A 66 14.06 -1.98 28.08
N ALA A 67 13.03 -2.65 28.58
CA ALA A 67 11.69 -2.55 28.03
C ALA A 67 11.39 -1.04 27.87
N SER A 68 11.22 -0.60 26.63
CA SER A 68 10.96 0.81 26.27
C SER A 68 12.13 1.78 26.51
N ALA A 69 13.27 1.60 25.81
CA ALA A 69 14.05 2.77 25.42
C ALA A 69 13.27 3.50 24.30
N PRO A 70 12.66 4.68 24.54
CA PRO A 70 11.67 5.27 23.63
C PRO A 70 12.20 5.58 22.22
N ALA A 71 13.52 5.54 22.01
CA ALA A 71 14.18 5.72 20.72
C ALA A 71 14.72 4.44 20.06
N LYS A 72 14.77 3.29 20.76
CA LYS A 72 15.47 2.07 20.27
C LYS A 72 14.64 0.80 20.31
N CYS A 73 13.63 0.73 21.17
CA CYS A 73 12.75 -0.41 21.27
C CYS A 73 11.30 0.07 21.42
N LYS A 74 10.44 -0.37 20.50
CA LYS A 74 9.00 -0.24 20.58
C LYS A 74 8.43 -1.61 20.95
N VAL A 75 7.49 -1.61 21.90
CA VAL A 75 6.72 -2.80 22.22
C VAL A 75 5.88 -3.16 21.01
N VAL A 76 5.97 -4.42 20.58
CA VAL A 76 5.22 -4.96 19.46
C VAL A 76 4.59 -6.28 19.90
N ASN A 77 3.27 -6.26 20.12
CA ASN A 77 2.46 -7.40 20.51
C ASN A 77 1.48 -7.81 19.42
N ASP A 78 1.06 -6.84 18.63
CA ASP A 78 0.22 -7.02 17.47
C ASP A 78 0.90 -6.44 16.23
N CYS A 79 0.42 -6.88 15.08
CA CYS A 79 0.73 -6.37 13.76
C CYS A 79 0.51 -4.86 13.60
N ASP A 80 -0.40 -4.24 14.37
CA ASP A 80 -0.61 -2.79 14.31
C ASP A 80 0.42 -2.00 15.12
N ASP A 81 1.05 -2.60 16.13
CA ASP A 81 2.04 -1.92 16.99
C ASP A 81 3.30 -1.53 16.23
N ILE A 82 3.64 -2.26 15.15
CA ILE A 82 4.82 -1.98 14.35
C ILE A 82 4.79 -0.60 13.68
N LYS A 83 3.61 0.03 13.56
CA LYS A 83 3.50 1.42 13.09
C LYS A 83 4.33 2.39 13.92
N ALA A 84 4.54 2.10 15.20
CA ALA A 84 5.38 2.91 16.09
C ALA A 84 6.87 2.88 15.72
N ALA A 85 7.32 1.88 14.95
CA ALA A 85 8.68 1.75 14.42
C ALA A 85 8.83 2.37 13.02
N LEU A 86 7.74 2.73 12.35
CA LEU A 86 7.74 3.43 11.07
C LEU A 86 7.97 4.94 11.27
N SER A 87 8.45 5.62 10.23
CA SER A 87 8.67 7.08 10.26
C SER A 87 7.34 7.80 10.50
N GLY A 88 7.25 8.55 11.60
CA GLY A 88 6.02 9.24 12.02
C GLY A 88 5.11 8.44 12.93
N GLY A 89 5.43 7.18 13.24
CA GLY A 89 4.67 6.37 14.22
C GLY A 89 3.27 5.97 13.77
N VAL A 90 2.99 6.05 12.47
CA VAL A 90 1.66 5.82 11.88
C VAL A 90 1.79 5.10 10.54
N TRP A 91 0.73 4.42 10.13
CA TRP A 91 0.60 3.94 8.76
C TRP A 91 0.44 5.11 7.79
N PRO A 92 0.96 5.02 6.56
CA PRO A 92 0.65 5.98 5.52
C PRO A 92 -0.87 6.08 5.29
N THR A 93 -1.34 7.24 4.85
CA THR A 93 -2.79 7.50 4.68
C THR A 93 -3.45 6.45 3.79
N GLY A 94 -4.57 5.89 4.26
CA GLY A 94 -5.32 4.86 3.55
C GLY A 94 -4.81 3.43 3.78
N TYR A 95 -3.68 3.24 4.45
CA TYR A 95 -3.17 1.92 4.82
C TYR A 95 -3.61 1.55 6.24
N SER A 96 -3.98 0.29 6.42
CA SER A 96 -4.26 -0.31 7.72
C SER A 96 -3.76 -1.73 7.73
N VAL A 97 -3.57 -2.29 8.92
CA VAL A 97 -3.19 -3.70 9.05
C VAL A 97 -4.31 -4.45 9.73
N THR A 98 -4.66 -5.59 9.16
CA THR A 98 -5.51 -6.56 9.84
C THR A 98 -4.67 -7.22 10.92
N THR A 99 -5.12 -7.10 12.17
CA THR A 99 -4.46 -7.68 13.35
C THR A 99 -4.20 -9.17 13.11
N GLY A 100 -2.95 -9.59 13.21
CA GLY A 100 -2.54 -10.99 13.15
C GLY A 100 -2.77 -11.68 14.50
N THR A 101 -2.25 -12.89 14.67
CA THR A 101 -2.21 -13.51 16.00
C THR A 101 -1.24 -12.76 16.89
N ALA A 102 -1.75 -11.97 17.83
CA ALA A 102 -0.93 -11.28 18.81
C ALA A 102 -0.03 -12.25 19.58
N SER A 103 1.21 -11.85 19.85
CA SER A 103 2.16 -12.61 20.62
C SER A 103 2.91 -11.71 21.58
N THR A 104 2.90 -12.07 22.85
CA THR A 104 3.70 -11.39 23.88
C THR A 104 5.08 -12.02 24.05
N THR A 105 5.38 -13.10 23.32
CA THR A 105 6.65 -13.81 23.42
C THR A 105 7.67 -13.18 22.49
N ASN A 106 8.65 -12.47 23.07
CA ASN A 106 9.74 -11.84 22.32
C ASN A 106 10.42 -12.82 21.35
N GLY A 107 10.61 -12.39 20.10
CA GLY A 107 11.22 -13.19 19.04
C GLY A 107 10.24 -14.04 18.23
N THR A 108 8.95 -14.04 18.57
CA THR A 108 7.93 -14.77 17.80
C THR A 108 7.53 -13.97 16.56
N SER A 109 7.65 -14.59 15.38
CA SER A 109 7.14 -14.00 14.14
C SER A 109 5.61 -14.13 14.05
N MET A 110 4.97 -13.05 13.62
CA MET A 110 3.54 -12.93 13.35
C MET A 110 3.36 -12.57 11.87
N THR A 111 2.43 -13.23 11.19
CA THR A 111 2.05 -12.86 9.83
C THR A 111 0.94 -11.82 9.87
N CYS A 112 1.21 -10.67 9.27
CA CYS A 112 0.32 -9.53 9.22
C CYS A 112 -0.17 -9.32 7.79
N THR A 113 -1.42 -8.87 7.64
CA THR A 113 -1.99 -8.56 6.32
C THR A 113 -2.22 -7.06 6.20
N LEU A 114 -1.67 -6.47 5.14
CA LEU A 114 -1.84 -5.05 4.84
C LEU A 114 -3.10 -4.83 3.99
N ALA A 115 -3.85 -3.79 4.32
CA ALA A 115 -5.04 -3.35 3.59
C ALA A 115 -4.88 -1.90 3.13
N LEU A 116 -5.46 -1.59 1.97
CA LEU A 116 -5.53 -0.25 1.38
C LEU A 116 -6.99 0.14 1.19
N SER A 117 -7.41 1.30 1.70
CA SER A 117 -8.78 1.78 1.61
C SER A 117 -9.23 1.89 0.15
N GLY A 118 -10.34 1.23 -0.19
CA GLY A 118 -10.91 1.25 -1.54
C GLY A 118 -10.17 0.38 -2.57
N PHE A 119 -9.28 -0.51 -2.12
CA PHE A 119 -8.64 -1.51 -2.98
C PHE A 119 -8.64 -2.88 -2.30
N THR A 120 -9.00 -3.91 -3.04
CA THR A 120 -8.91 -5.31 -2.59
C THR A 120 -8.03 -6.04 -3.59
N PRO A 121 -6.80 -6.40 -3.22
CA PRO A 121 -5.94 -7.15 -4.12
C PRO A 121 -6.50 -8.54 -4.37
N THR A 122 -6.19 -9.11 -5.54
CA THR A 122 -6.50 -10.51 -5.86
C THR A 122 -5.79 -11.48 -4.93
N THR A 123 -4.60 -11.10 -4.43
CA THR A 123 -3.85 -11.84 -3.42
C THR A 123 -3.57 -10.95 -2.20
N PRO A 124 -3.84 -11.42 -0.97
CA PRO A 124 -3.53 -10.64 0.23
C PRO A 124 -2.04 -10.30 0.29
N VAL A 125 -1.71 -9.03 0.49
CA VAL A 125 -0.33 -8.61 0.71
C VAL A 125 0.01 -8.81 2.19
N THR A 126 0.90 -9.75 2.47
CA THR A 126 1.31 -10.09 3.84
C THR A 126 2.76 -9.72 4.11
N PHE A 127 3.09 -9.52 5.38
CA PHE A 127 4.44 -9.28 5.87
C PHE A 127 4.64 -9.88 7.26
N GLU A 128 5.88 -10.10 7.65
CA GLU A 128 6.22 -10.64 8.97
C GLU A 128 6.63 -9.54 9.95
N VAL A 129 6.13 -9.66 11.17
CA VAL A 129 6.46 -8.81 12.31
C VAL A 129 6.96 -9.68 13.45
N ILE A 130 8.03 -9.26 14.10
CA ILE A 130 8.59 -9.99 15.24
C ILE A 130 8.10 -9.32 16.52
N ALA A 131 7.49 -10.10 17.41
CA ALA A 131 7.11 -9.64 18.73
C ALA A 131 8.35 -9.21 19.53
N ALA A 132 8.27 -8.06 20.20
CA ALA A 132 9.45 -7.45 20.82
C ALA A 132 9.06 -6.50 21.97
N GLY A 133 9.96 -6.36 22.96
CA GLY A 133 9.90 -5.29 23.95
C GLY A 133 9.01 -5.53 25.17
N ASN A 134 8.44 -6.74 25.33
CA ASN A 134 7.76 -7.13 26.58
C ASN A 134 8.72 -7.62 27.65
#